data_AF-A0A426V130-F1
#
_entry.id   AF-A0A426V130-F1
#
_cell.length_a   1.000
_cell.length_b   1.000
_cell.length_c   1.000
_cell.angle_alpha   90.00
_cell.angle_beta   90.00
_cell.angle_gamma   90.00
#
_symmetry.space_group_name_H-M   'P 1'
#
loop_
_entity.id
_entity.type
_entity.pdbx_description
1 polymer ?
#
loop_
_entity_poly.entity_id
_entity_poly.type
_entity_poly.pdbx_seq_one_letter_code
_entity_poly.pdbx_strand_id
1 'polypeptide(L)'
;MSHQRSLVPPPSDERAVFVGILPEAFGPGELPPGLTAEDLAGQIERGIAAMREAGVDVEFAGIGTDPDEAEAELRKRLAARPAGLALVGGGIRLLPDNTVLFERIVNVLVDARPGIRLSFNTNPENSLEALRRWLDR
;
A
#
# COMPACT_ATOMS: atom_id res chain seq x y z
N MET A 1 -8.76 -4.47 14.68
CA MET A 1 -7.70 -5.36 15.24
C MET A 1 -6.38 -4.58 15.24
N SER A 2 -5.53 -4.65 16.28
CA SER A 2 -4.27 -3.86 16.38
C SER A 2 -3.03 -4.75 16.59
N HIS A 3 -1.81 -4.20 16.40
CA HIS A 3 -0.56 -4.92 16.69
C HIS A 3 0.01 -4.65 18.09
N GLN A 4 -0.72 -4.02 19.02
CA GLN A 4 -0.21 -3.62 20.34
C GLN A 4 0.44 -4.75 21.16
N ARG A 5 -0.01 -6.01 20.97
CA ARG A 5 0.55 -7.19 21.65
C ARG A 5 1.57 -7.98 20.83
N SER A 6 1.95 -7.51 19.64
CA SER A 6 2.93 -8.19 18.79
C SER A 6 4.34 -8.08 19.38
N LEU A 7 5.15 -9.13 19.22
CA LEU A 7 6.57 -9.10 19.58
C LEU A 7 7.45 -8.51 18.46
N VAL A 8 6.88 -8.26 17.28
CA VAL A 8 7.58 -7.58 16.18
C VAL A 8 7.74 -6.10 16.55
N PRO A 9 8.94 -5.51 16.46
CA PRO A 9 9.16 -4.10 16.79
C PRO A 9 8.26 -3.14 15.98
N PRO A 10 7.92 -1.95 16.49
CA PRO A 10 7.29 -0.90 15.69
C PRO A 10 8.14 -0.53 14.47
N PRO A 11 7.57 0.18 13.47
CA PRO A 11 8.37 0.68 12.36
C PRO A 11 9.48 1.61 12.87
N SER A 12 10.67 1.51 12.30
CA SER A 12 11.82 2.36 12.68
C SER A 12 11.70 3.80 12.19
N ASP A 13 10.72 4.07 11.32
CA ASP A 13 10.38 5.34 10.72
C ASP A 13 8.86 5.35 10.48
N GLU A 14 8.17 6.38 10.94
CA GLU A 14 6.70 6.50 10.85
C GLU A 14 6.23 6.90 9.45
N ARG A 15 7.15 7.30 8.56
CA ARG A 15 6.82 7.57 7.16
C ARG A 15 6.28 6.30 6.49
N ALA A 16 5.17 6.49 5.78
CA ALA A 16 4.47 5.45 5.05
C ALA A 16 4.62 5.59 3.52
N VAL A 17 4.67 4.45 2.84
CA VAL A 17 4.39 4.35 1.40
C VAL A 17 3.09 3.57 1.21
N PHE A 18 2.13 4.12 0.47
CA PHE A 18 0.92 3.42 0.06
C PHE A 18 1.12 2.90 -1.37
N VAL A 19 1.35 1.60 -1.50
CA VAL A 19 1.44 0.89 -2.77
C VAL A 19 0.04 0.47 -3.22
N GLY A 20 -0.39 0.96 -4.38
CA GLY A 20 -1.69 0.63 -4.97
C GLY A 20 -1.63 0.54 -6.48
N ILE A 21 -2.47 -0.33 -7.05
CA ILE A 21 -2.66 -0.40 -8.51
C ILE A 21 -3.38 0.87 -8.96
N LEU A 22 -2.86 1.50 -10.01
CA LEU A 22 -3.48 2.65 -10.64
C LEU A 22 -4.89 2.27 -11.15
N PRO A 23 -5.92 3.09 -10.93
CA PRO A 23 -7.29 2.75 -11.33
C PRO A 23 -7.45 2.35 -12.81
N GLU A 24 -6.69 2.97 -13.70
CA GLU A 24 -6.66 2.70 -15.13
C GLU A 24 -5.95 1.38 -15.52
N ALA A 25 -5.19 0.78 -14.61
CA ALA A 25 -4.49 -0.49 -14.84
C ALA A 25 -5.36 -1.72 -14.57
N PHE A 26 -6.57 -1.54 -14.02
CA PHE A 26 -7.51 -2.64 -13.80
C PHE A 26 -8.17 -3.07 -15.11
N GLY A 27 -8.17 -4.38 -15.34
CA GLY A 27 -8.87 -5.02 -16.45
C GLY A 27 -10.38 -5.13 -16.24
N PRO A 28 -11.14 -5.54 -17.29
CA PRO A 28 -12.57 -5.78 -17.19
C PRO A 28 -12.92 -6.79 -16.10
N GLY A 29 -13.78 -6.40 -15.15
CA GLY A 29 -14.27 -7.27 -14.08
C GLY A 29 -13.36 -7.40 -12.86
N GLU A 30 -12.21 -6.73 -12.85
CA GLU A 30 -11.31 -6.72 -11.68
C GLU A 30 -11.73 -5.71 -10.60
N LEU A 31 -12.46 -4.67 -11.00
CA LEU A 31 -13.12 -3.76 -10.07
C LEU A 31 -14.43 -4.37 -9.54
N PRO A 32 -14.81 -4.10 -8.27
CA PRO A 32 -16.11 -4.46 -7.75
C PRO A 32 -17.26 -3.99 -8.65
N PRO A 33 -18.37 -4.75 -8.76
CA PRO A 33 -19.51 -4.36 -9.58
C PRO A 33 -20.03 -2.97 -9.23
N GLY A 34 -20.16 -2.11 -10.25
CA GLY A 34 -20.64 -0.74 -10.10
C GLY A 34 -19.59 0.28 -9.66
N LEU A 35 -18.32 -0.14 -9.46
CA LEU A 35 -17.21 0.78 -9.20
C LEU A 35 -16.49 1.12 -10.50
N THR A 36 -16.40 2.40 -10.84
CA THR A 36 -15.58 2.87 -11.97
C THR A 36 -14.14 3.15 -11.56
N ALA A 37 -13.23 3.27 -12.53
CA ALA A 37 -11.86 3.71 -12.27
C ALA A 37 -11.82 5.13 -11.66
N GLU A 38 -12.72 6.02 -12.07
CA GLU A 38 -12.85 7.38 -11.50
C GLU A 38 -13.31 7.34 -10.04
N ASP A 39 -14.30 6.49 -9.72
CA ASP A 39 -14.75 6.32 -8.34
C ASP A 39 -13.61 5.79 -7.44
N LEU A 40 -12.84 4.82 -7.94
CA LEU A 40 -11.69 4.27 -7.23
C LEU A 40 -10.59 5.33 -7.05
N ALA A 41 -10.29 6.12 -8.08
CA ALA A 41 -9.35 7.24 -7.99
C ALA A 41 -9.75 8.19 -6.87
N GLY A 42 -11.03 8.60 -6.85
CA GLY A 42 -11.57 9.46 -5.80
C GLY A 42 -11.51 8.83 -4.41
N GLN A 43 -11.72 7.51 -4.28
CA GLN A 43 -11.57 6.80 -3.01
C GLN A 43 -10.12 6.77 -2.53
N ILE A 44 -9.16 6.54 -3.43
CA ILE A 44 -7.72 6.58 -3.12
C ILE A 44 -7.32 7.97 -2.65
N GLU A 45 -7.72 9.01 -3.38
CA GLU A 45 -7.43 10.41 -3.02
C GLU A 45 -7.98 10.78 -1.64
N ARG A 46 -9.25 10.44 -1.37
CA ARG A 46 -9.86 10.66 -0.05
C ARG A 46 -9.14 9.91 1.06
N GLY A 47 -8.75 8.66 0.81
CA GLY A 47 -7.97 7.86 1.75
C GLY A 47 -6.61 8.50 2.07
N ILE A 48 -5.89 8.98 1.05
CA ILE A 48 -4.60 9.68 1.21
C ILE A 48 -4.78 10.99 1.97
N ALA A 49 -5.80 11.78 1.63
CA ALA A 49 -6.12 13.02 2.33
C ALA A 49 -6.39 12.76 3.82
N ALA A 50 -7.23 11.78 4.14
CA ALA A 50 -7.53 11.42 5.52
C ALA A 50 -6.28 10.96 6.30
N MET A 51 -5.35 10.24 5.66
CA MET A 51 -4.07 9.87 6.29
C MET A 51 -3.21 11.10 6.60
N ARG A 52 -3.11 12.04 5.65
CA ARG A 52 -2.33 13.28 5.83
C ARG A 52 -2.95 14.22 6.87
N GLU A 53 -4.27 14.35 6.88
CA GLU A 53 -5.01 15.11 7.90
C GLU A 53 -4.81 14.54 9.30
N ALA A 54 -4.65 13.22 9.41
CA ALA A 54 -4.30 12.54 10.65
C ALA A 54 -2.80 12.63 11.02
N GLY A 55 -1.99 13.37 10.26
CA GLY A 55 -0.57 13.61 10.53
C GLY A 55 0.38 12.55 9.97
N VAL A 56 -0.10 11.60 9.16
CA VAL A 56 0.77 10.58 8.56
C VAL A 56 1.50 11.15 7.34
N ASP A 57 2.84 11.10 7.36
CA ASP A 57 3.66 11.35 6.16
C ASP A 57 3.53 10.15 5.22
N VAL A 58 2.63 10.25 4.25
CA VAL A 58 2.35 9.19 3.27
C VAL A 58 2.59 9.65 1.84
N GLU A 59 3.35 8.83 1.11
CA GLU A 59 3.48 8.89 -0.34
C GLU A 59 2.64 7.79 -1.00
N PHE A 60 1.87 8.13 -2.03
CA PHE A 60 1.22 7.13 -2.87
C PHE A 60 2.16 6.68 -3.99
N ALA A 61 2.46 5.38 -3.99
CA ALA A 61 3.16 4.67 -5.03
C ALA A 61 2.15 3.92 -5.91
N GLY A 62 1.61 4.65 -6.89
CA GLY A 62 0.78 4.07 -7.94
C GLY A 62 1.62 3.20 -8.88
N ILE A 63 1.21 1.95 -9.07
CA ILE A 63 1.88 0.96 -9.93
C ILE A 63 0.91 0.37 -10.96
N GLY A 64 1.46 -0.19 -12.03
CA GLY A 64 0.73 -1.08 -12.94
C GLY A 64 0.61 -2.50 -12.40
N THR A 65 0.18 -3.43 -13.26
CA THR A 65 0.05 -4.86 -12.95
C THR A 65 1.25 -5.70 -13.43
N ASP A 66 2.16 -5.11 -14.23
CA ASP A 66 3.42 -5.77 -14.61
C ASP A 66 4.39 -5.85 -13.41
N PRO A 67 4.84 -7.05 -13.00
CA PRO A 67 5.70 -7.20 -11.83
C PRO A 67 7.08 -6.55 -11.95
N ASP A 68 7.67 -6.50 -13.15
CA ASP A 68 9.02 -5.99 -13.35
C ASP A 68 9.01 -4.44 -13.30
N GLU A 69 8.02 -3.82 -13.94
CA GLU A 69 7.80 -2.37 -13.85
C GLU A 69 7.45 -1.92 -12.42
N ALA A 70 6.59 -2.68 -11.72
CA ALA A 70 6.22 -2.40 -10.35
C ALA A 70 7.42 -2.51 -9.39
N GLU A 71 8.28 -3.53 -9.55
CA GLU A 71 9.52 -3.65 -8.78
C GLU A 71 10.45 -2.44 -9.01
N ALA A 72 10.69 -2.09 -10.28
CA ALA A 72 11.58 -0.99 -10.63
C ALA A 72 11.11 0.34 -10.02
N GLU A 73 9.81 0.62 -10.10
CA GLU A 73 9.22 1.85 -9.56
C GLU A 73 9.29 1.89 -8.03
N LEU A 74 9.01 0.77 -7.34
CA LEU A 74 9.13 0.72 -5.88
C LEU A 74 10.57 0.91 -5.40
N ARG A 75 11.54 0.28 -6.06
CA ARG A 75 12.97 0.46 -5.73
C ARG A 75 13.38 1.92 -5.90
N LYS A 76 12.99 2.55 -7.01
CA LYS A 76 13.27 3.97 -7.28
C LYS A 76 12.71 4.88 -6.19
N ARG A 77 11.45 4.69 -5.81
CA ARG A 77 10.79 5.51 -4.77
C ARG A 77 11.43 5.33 -3.40
N LEU A 78 11.68 4.09 -2.99
CA LEU A 78 12.29 3.80 -1.68
C LEU A 78 13.75 4.25 -1.59
N ALA A 79 14.48 4.26 -2.69
CA ALA A 79 15.82 4.82 -2.76
C ALA A 79 15.80 6.36 -2.65
N ALA A 80 14.84 7.02 -3.30
CA ALA A 80 14.69 8.47 -3.26
C ALA A 80 14.21 8.98 -1.89
N ARG A 81 13.24 8.28 -1.29
CA ARG A 81 12.69 8.63 0.02
C ARG A 81 12.35 7.33 0.78
N PRO A 82 13.17 6.94 1.76
CA PRO A 82 12.94 5.73 2.54
C PRO A 82 11.64 5.79 3.35
N ALA A 83 11.02 4.64 3.60
CA ALA A 83 9.85 4.50 4.47
C ALA A 83 10.09 3.37 5.48
N GLY A 84 9.46 3.46 6.65
CA GLY A 84 9.46 2.40 7.67
C GLY A 84 8.17 1.59 7.71
N LEU A 85 7.12 2.06 7.03
CA LEU A 85 5.82 1.40 6.93
C LEU A 85 5.35 1.37 5.46
N ALA A 86 4.87 0.22 5.00
CA ALA A 86 4.24 0.08 3.70
C ALA A 86 2.79 -0.37 3.87
N LEU A 87 1.86 0.39 3.30
CA LEU A 87 0.49 -0.03 3.08
C LEU A 87 0.37 -0.63 1.69
N VAL A 88 -0.03 -1.89 1.60
CA VAL A 88 -0.28 -2.58 0.33
C VAL A 88 -1.80 -2.66 0.10
N GLY A 89 -2.23 -2.08 -1.02
CA GLY A 89 -3.61 -1.97 -1.44
C GLY A 89 -4.32 -3.30 -1.65
N GLY A 90 -5.61 -3.37 -1.33
CA GLY A 90 -6.46 -4.54 -1.54
C GLY A 90 -6.40 -5.11 -2.98
N GLY A 91 -6.36 -4.24 -4.00
CA GLY A 91 -6.31 -4.66 -5.41
C GLY A 91 -5.08 -5.52 -5.78
N ILE A 92 -4.01 -5.47 -4.99
CA ILE A 92 -2.80 -6.28 -5.23
C ILE A 92 -2.98 -7.71 -4.71
N ARG A 93 -3.65 -7.89 -3.58
CA ARG A 93 -3.67 -9.18 -2.85
C ARG A 93 -5.01 -9.91 -2.87
N LEU A 94 -6.09 -9.21 -3.21
CA LEU A 94 -7.45 -9.77 -3.22
C LEU A 94 -7.82 -10.35 -4.60
N LEU A 95 -7.05 -10.03 -5.65
CA LEU A 95 -7.18 -10.61 -6.98
C LEU A 95 -6.22 -11.81 -7.09
N PRO A 96 -6.72 -13.05 -7.29
CA PRO A 96 -5.86 -14.23 -7.39
C PRO A 96 -4.78 -14.12 -8.47
N ASP A 97 -5.11 -13.48 -9.59
CA ASP A 97 -4.19 -13.31 -10.73
C ASP A 97 -2.98 -12.41 -10.39
N ASN A 98 -3.09 -11.59 -9.34
CA ASN A 98 -2.00 -10.74 -8.86
C ASN A 98 -1.09 -11.43 -7.84
N THR A 99 -1.19 -12.76 -7.64
CA THR A 99 -0.38 -13.47 -6.63
C THR A 99 1.13 -13.24 -6.81
N VAL A 100 1.64 -13.34 -8.04
CA VAL A 100 3.08 -13.12 -8.31
C VAL A 100 3.48 -11.66 -8.11
N LEU A 101 2.62 -10.72 -8.51
CA LEU A 101 2.82 -9.29 -8.26
C LEU A 101 2.88 -9.01 -6.75
N PHE A 102 1.98 -9.60 -5.98
CA PHE A 102 1.94 -9.47 -4.53
C PHE A 102 3.22 -10.00 -3.86
N GLU A 103 3.64 -11.22 -4.22
CA GLU A 103 4.90 -11.79 -3.74
C GLU A 103 6.08 -10.87 -4.08
N ARG A 104 6.11 -10.31 -5.30
CA ARG A 104 7.18 -9.41 -5.74
C ARG A 104 7.23 -8.14 -4.91
N ILE A 105 6.09 -7.48 -4.73
CA ILE A 105 5.97 -6.25 -3.94
C ILE A 105 6.43 -6.49 -2.50
N VAL A 106 5.96 -7.56 -1.85
CA VAL A 106 6.33 -7.87 -0.47
C VAL A 106 7.85 -8.07 -0.33
N ASN A 107 8.45 -8.86 -1.23
CA ASN A 107 9.88 -9.13 -1.17
C ASN A 107 10.73 -7.88 -1.45
N VAL A 108 10.35 -7.05 -2.43
CA VAL A 108 11.06 -5.79 -2.74
C VAL A 108 10.99 -4.81 -1.58
N LEU A 109 9.84 -4.67 -0.92
CA LEU A 109 9.69 -3.80 0.25
C LEU A 109 10.65 -4.22 1.38
N VAL A 110 10.71 -5.52 1.68
CA VAL A 110 11.56 -6.07 2.75
C VAL A 110 13.05 -5.98 2.40
N ASP A 111 13.42 -6.24 1.14
CA ASP A 111 14.79 -6.15 0.64
C ASP A 111 15.30 -4.70 0.66
N ALA A 112 14.53 -3.77 0.09
CA ALA A 112 14.92 -2.37 0.00
C ALA A 112 14.95 -1.68 1.37
N ARG A 113 14.11 -2.12 2.32
CA ARG A 113 14.02 -1.57 3.67
C ARG A 113 13.93 -2.70 4.71
N PRO A 114 15.07 -3.28 5.11
CA PRO A 114 15.09 -4.27 6.18
C PRO A 114 14.44 -3.72 7.45
N GLY A 115 13.44 -4.45 7.98
CA GLY A 115 12.69 -4.01 9.15
C GLY A 115 11.45 -3.16 8.85
N ILE A 116 11.11 -2.92 7.57
CA ILE A 116 9.83 -2.30 7.21
C ILE A 116 8.65 -3.07 7.80
N ARG A 117 7.60 -2.35 8.18
CA ARG A 117 6.33 -2.96 8.58
C ARG A 117 5.37 -2.97 7.41
N LEU A 118 4.65 -4.08 7.26
CA LEU A 118 3.67 -4.25 6.20
C LEU A 118 2.28 -4.13 6.81
N SER A 119 1.45 -3.30 6.19
CA SER A 119 0.03 -3.16 6.48
C SER A 119 -0.78 -3.43 5.24
N PHE A 120 -1.96 -4.01 5.42
CA PHE A 120 -2.84 -4.42 4.33
C PHE A 120 -4.24 -3.86 4.59
N ASN A 121 -4.68 -2.91 3.75
CA ASN A 121 -6.09 -2.49 3.74
C ASN A 121 -6.93 -3.50 2.94
N THR A 122 -8.25 -3.39 3.02
CA THR A 122 -9.17 -4.15 2.14
C THR A 122 -9.85 -3.23 1.13
N ASN A 123 -9.89 -1.93 1.40
CA ASN A 123 -10.38 -0.89 0.52
C ASN A 123 -9.64 0.43 0.81
N PRO A 124 -9.71 1.44 -0.06
CA PRO A 124 -9.01 2.71 0.18
C PRO A 124 -9.47 3.45 1.45
N GLU A 125 -10.73 3.30 1.84
CA GLU A 125 -11.33 4.04 2.96
C GLU A 125 -10.82 3.58 4.34
N ASN A 126 -10.39 2.31 4.48
CA ASN A 126 -9.81 1.81 5.73
C ASN A 126 -8.27 1.85 5.77
N SER A 127 -7.63 2.61 4.87
CA SER A 127 -6.18 2.78 4.80
C SER A 127 -5.58 3.38 6.07
N LEU A 128 -6.22 4.39 6.66
CA LEU A 128 -5.76 5.00 7.91
C LEU A 128 -5.84 4.02 9.08
N GLU A 129 -6.96 3.30 9.21
CA GLU A 129 -7.10 2.25 10.23
C GLU A 129 -6.00 1.20 10.06
N ALA A 130 -5.74 0.78 8.82
CA ALA A 130 -4.72 -0.20 8.52
C ALA A 130 -3.33 0.27 8.99
N LEU A 131 -2.92 1.51 8.71
CA LEU A 131 -1.64 2.06 9.15
C LEU A 131 -1.54 2.20 10.68
N ARG A 132 -2.60 2.68 11.33
CA ARG A 132 -2.65 2.87 12.80
C ARG A 132 -2.38 1.59 13.59
N ARG A 133 -2.67 0.42 13.02
CA ARG A 133 -2.31 -0.86 13.65
C ARG A 133 -0.81 -0.95 13.99
N TRP A 134 0.06 -0.30 13.21
CA TRP A 134 1.51 -0.22 13.42
C TRP A 134 2.00 1.12 13.95
N LEU A 135 1.35 2.24 13.64
CA LEU A 135 1.78 3.56 14.13
C LEU A 135 1.47 3.76 15.62
N ASP A 136 0.41 3.14 16.13
CA ASP A 136 -0.02 3.27 17.53
C ASP A 136 0.67 2.24 18.45
N ARG A 137 1.90 1.82 18.12
CA ARG A 137 2.61 0.69 18.74
C ARG A 137 3.81 1.06 19.59
#